data_AF-A0A1G4U7D1-F1
#
_entry.id   AF-A0A1G4U7D1-F1
#
_cell.length_a   1.000
_cell.length_b   1.000
_cell.length_c   1.000
_cell.angle_alpha   90.00
_cell.angle_beta   90.00
_cell.angle_gamma   90.00
#
_symmetry.space_group_name_H-M   'P 1'
#
loop_
_entity.id
_entity.type
_entity.pdbx_description
1 polymer ?
#
loop_
_entity_poly.entity_id
_entity_poly.type
_entity_poly.pdbx_seq_one_letter_code
_entity_poly.pdbx_strand_id
1 'polypeptide(L)'
;MNNTIVSAIEAALSEVIERPLSGITADMKLDRDFDLDSFMFVQFLLSLEDKVPNLRFDPTALGQTDFNSVGSLAAYISAQVYAEAE
;
A
#
# COMPACT_ATOMS: atom_id res chain seq x y z
N MET A 1 -3.84 15.74 -0.30
CA MET A 1 -3.90 14.61 0.67
C MET A 1 -3.45 13.27 0.08
N ASN A 2 -3.82 12.87 -1.15
CA ASN A 2 -3.42 11.55 -1.72
C ASN A 2 -1.90 11.38 -1.91
N ASN A 3 -1.16 12.47 -2.07
CA ASN A 3 0.29 12.42 -2.31
C ASN A 3 1.06 11.81 -1.13
N THR A 4 0.60 12.00 0.11
CA THR A 4 1.28 11.48 1.31
C THR A 4 1.17 9.97 1.41
N ILE A 5 -0.01 9.40 1.08
CA ILE A 5 -0.22 7.95 1.09
C ILE A 5 0.58 7.29 -0.04
N VAL A 6 0.58 7.90 -1.24
CA VAL A 6 1.40 7.40 -2.37
C VAL A 6 2.89 7.42 -2.03
N SER A 7 3.38 8.48 -1.36
CA SER A 7 4.78 8.50 -0.89
C SER A 7 5.08 7.43 0.17
N ALA A 8 4.14 7.14 1.07
CA ALA A 8 4.29 6.06 2.04
C ALA A 8 4.33 4.68 1.36
N ILE A 9 3.48 4.47 0.34
CA ILE A 9 3.49 3.28 -0.50
C ILE A 9 4.81 3.14 -1.25
N GLU A 10 5.33 4.23 -1.83
CA GLU A 10 6.63 4.24 -2.52
C GLU A 10 7.77 3.85 -1.60
N ALA A 11 7.79 4.41 -0.39
CA ALA A 11 8.79 4.08 0.62
C ALA A 11 8.71 2.61 1.06
N ALA A 12 7.51 2.12 1.36
CA ALA A 12 7.31 0.73 1.78
C ALA A 12 7.63 -0.28 0.65
N LEU A 13 7.26 0.02 -0.60
CA LEU A 13 7.64 -0.81 -1.75
C LEU A 13 9.16 -0.80 -1.97
N SER A 14 9.81 0.35 -1.84
CA SER A 14 11.26 0.44 -2.03
C SER A 14 12.02 -0.39 -0.99
N GLU A 15 11.51 -0.47 0.24
CA GLU A 15 12.04 -1.34 1.28
C GLU A 15 11.88 -2.83 0.93
N VAL A 16 10.67 -3.24 0.51
CA VAL A 16 10.37 -4.66 0.27
C VAL A 16 11.03 -5.20 -0.99
N ILE A 17 11.10 -4.40 -2.05
CA ILE A 17 11.77 -4.80 -3.30
C ILE A 17 13.29 -4.58 -3.18
N GLU A 18 13.77 -4.07 -2.05
CA GLU A 18 15.17 -3.77 -1.77
C GLU A 18 15.82 -2.90 -2.87
N ARG A 19 15.01 -2.08 -3.55
CA ARG A 19 15.42 -1.23 -4.66
C ARG A 19 14.75 0.14 -4.56
N PRO A 20 15.45 1.24 -4.88
CA PRO A 20 14.85 2.55 -4.89
C PRO A 20 13.81 2.63 -6.02
N LEU A 21 12.54 2.81 -5.64
CA LEU A 21 11.50 3.23 -6.57
C LEU A 21 11.39 4.75 -6.58
N SER A 22 11.08 5.32 -7.73
CA SER A 22 10.80 6.75 -7.84
C SER A 22 9.78 6.99 -8.94
N GLY A 23 8.76 7.78 -8.63
CA GLY A 23 7.75 8.18 -9.61
C GLY A 23 6.67 7.13 -9.82
N ILE A 24 6.31 6.37 -8.78
CA ILE A 24 5.17 5.46 -8.89
C ILE A 24 3.87 6.26 -9.06
N THR A 25 2.99 5.75 -9.91
CA THR A 25 1.70 6.37 -10.19
C THR A 25 0.56 5.50 -9.68
N ALA A 26 -0.58 6.11 -9.38
CA ALA A 26 -1.77 5.40 -8.91
C ALA A 26 -2.31 4.36 -9.91
N ASP A 27 -1.95 4.46 -11.19
CA ASP A 27 -2.36 3.52 -12.25
C ASP A 27 -1.51 2.23 -12.26
N MET A 28 -0.28 2.29 -11.72
CA MET A 28 0.63 1.14 -11.70
C MET A 28 0.08 -0.03 -10.89
N LYS A 29 0.28 -1.23 -11.42
CA LYS A 29 -0.16 -2.48 -10.81
C LYS A 29 0.86 -3.04 -9.84
N LEU A 30 0.45 -3.25 -8.60
CA LEU A 30 1.32 -3.73 -7.51
C LEU A 30 1.84 -5.14 -7.78
N ASP A 31 0.96 -6.06 -8.19
CA ASP A 31 1.31 -7.44 -8.52
C ASP A 31 2.16 -7.52 -9.79
N ARG A 32 1.78 -6.77 -10.82
CA ARG A 32 2.29 -6.99 -12.18
C ARG A 32 3.51 -6.14 -12.54
N ASP A 33 3.58 -4.91 -12.06
CA ASP A 33 4.65 -3.96 -12.39
C ASP A 33 5.84 -4.12 -11.44
N PHE A 34 5.56 -4.51 -10.19
CA PHE A 34 6.55 -4.67 -9.13
C PHE A 34 6.88 -6.12 -8.79
N ASP A 35 6.21 -7.09 -9.43
CA ASP A 35 6.39 -8.53 -9.19
C ASP A 35 6.21 -8.86 -7.69
N LEU A 36 5.16 -8.32 -7.08
CA LEU A 36 4.90 -8.58 -5.66
C LEU A 36 4.36 -9.99 -5.46
N ASP A 37 5.19 -10.84 -4.88
CA ASP A 37 4.79 -12.14 -4.36
C ASP A 37 3.85 -12.01 -3.17
N SER A 38 3.02 -13.04 -2.90
CA SER A 38 2.11 -13.06 -1.74
C SER A 38 2.80 -12.79 -0.40
N PHE A 39 4.07 -13.20 -0.27
CA PHE A 39 4.88 -12.92 0.93
C PHE A 39 5.35 -11.45 0.96
N MET A 40 5.87 -10.95 -0.16
CA MET A 40 6.30 -9.55 -0.29
C MET A 40 5.14 -8.59 -0.08
N PHE A 41 3.95 -8.94 -0.56
CA PHE A 41 2.74 -8.16 -0.37
C PHE A 41 2.40 -7.99 1.12
N VAL A 42 2.46 -9.07 1.91
CA VAL A 42 2.24 -8.99 3.37
C VAL A 42 3.34 -8.16 4.06
N GLN A 43 4.60 -8.35 3.70
CA GLN A 43 5.72 -7.54 4.22
C GLN A 43 5.55 -6.04 3.90
N PHE A 44 5.07 -5.74 2.69
CA PHE A 44 4.81 -4.38 2.23
C PHE A 44 3.71 -3.72 3.06
N LEU A 45 2.64 -4.44 3.32
CA LEU A 45 1.53 -3.94 4.13
C LEU A 45 1.93 -3.69 5.58
N LEU A 46 2.68 -4.62 6.19
CA LEU A 46 3.25 -4.44 7.53
C LEU A 46 4.14 -3.20 7.62
N SER A 47 5.00 -3.00 6.62
CA SER A 47 5.86 -1.82 6.52
C SER A 47 5.06 -0.52 6.34
N LEU A 48 3.90 -0.61 5.68
CA LEU A 48 3.02 0.52 5.45
C LEU A 48 2.19 0.88 6.69
N GLU A 49 1.71 -0.11 7.45
CA GLU A 49 1.05 0.10 8.76
C GLU A 49 1.97 0.79 9.76
N ASP A 50 3.26 0.47 9.76
CA ASP A 50 4.24 1.14 10.62
C ASP A 50 4.40 2.62 10.25
N LYS A 51 4.34 2.95 8.95
CA LYS A 51 4.50 4.31 8.42
C LYS A 51 3.22 5.15 8.51
N VAL A 52 2.05 4.54 8.44
CA VAL A 52 0.76 5.23 8.43
C VAL A 52 0.05 5.03 9.76
N PRO A 53 -0.02 6.06 10.63
CA PRO A 53 -0.72 5.94 11.90
C PRO A 53 -2.22 5.74 11.67
N ASN A 54 -2.83 4.87 12.48
CA ASN A 54 -4.24 4.42 12.37
C ASN A 54 -4.56 3.56 11.14
N LEU A 55 -3.54 3.09 10.42
CA LEU A 55 -3.74 2.07 9.39
C LEU A 55 -3.63 0.68 10.02
N ARG A 56 -4.60 -0.19 9.73
CA ARG A 56 -4.58 -1.61 10.10
C ARG A 56 -5.00 -2.46 8.93
N PHE A 57 -4.16 -3.40 8.52
CA PHE A 57 -4.54 -4.35 7.48
C PHE A 57 -5.00 -5.65 8.10
N ASP A 58 -6.28 -5.97 7.91
CA ASP A 58 -6.82 -7.27 8.28
C ASP A 58 -6.48 -8.30 7.21
N PRO A 59 -5.72 -9.37 7.52
CA PRO A 59 -5.36 -10.40 6.54
C PRO A 59 -6.58 -11.06 5.87
N THR A 60 -7.72 -11.11 6.57
CA THR A 60 -8.99 -11.56 6.00
C THR A 60 -9.57 -10.57 5.00
N ALA A 61 -9.48 -9.26 5.26
CA ALA A 61 -9.92 -8.22 4.33
C ALA A 61 -9.01 -8.14 3.10
N LEU A 62 -7.71 -8.36 3.28
CA LEU A 62 -6.73 -8.43 2.19
C LEU A 62 -7.02 -9.57 1.21
N GLY A 63 -7.40 -10.75 1.71
CA GLY A 63 -7.76 -11.87 0.85
C GLY A 63 -9.07 -11.70 0.08
N GLN A 64 -9.91 -10.72 0.48
CA GLN A 64 -11.18 -10.40 -0.20
C GLN A 64 -11.08 -9.14 -1.08
N THR A 65 -10.07 -8.30 -0.87
CA THR A 65 -9.90 -7.02 -1.55
C THR A 65 -8.79 -7.12 -2.58
N ASP A 66 -9.16 -7.01 -3.84
CA ASP A 66 -8.21 -6.95 -4.96
C ASP A 66 -7.44 -5.62 -4.95
N PHE A 67 -6.27 -5.59 -4.30
CA PHE A 67 -5.30 -4.49 -4.39
C PHE A 67 -4.49 -4.57 -5.69
N ASN A 68 -5.18 -4.44 -6.81
CA ASN A 68 -4.58 -4.56 -8.14
C ASN A 68 -3.67 -3.37 -8.51
N SER A 69 -3.91 -2.17 -7.95
CA SER A 69 -3.19 -0.94 -8.29
C SER A 69 -2.84 -0.11 -7.07
N VAL A 70 -1.75 0.66 -7.17
CA VAL A 70 -1.30 1.62 -6.13
C VAL A 70 -2.44 2.58 -5.75
N GLY A 71 -3.22 3.03 -6.72
CA GLY A 71 -4.36 3.93 -6.50
C GLY A 71 -5.49 3.31 -5.69
N SER A 72 -5.83 2.05 -5.95
CA SER A 72 -6.86 1.33 -5.18
C SER A 72 -6.44 1.15 -3.73
N LEU A 73 -5.18 0.78 -3.50
CA LEU A 73 -4.62 0.66 -2.15
C LEU A 73 -4.59 2.03 -1.46
N ALA A 74 -4.12 3.08 -2.13
CA ALA A 74 -4.08 4.43 -1.58
C ALA A 74 -5.48 4.97 -1.22
N ALA A 75 -6.47 4.70 -2.08
CA ALA A 75 -7.86 5.06 -1.83
C ALA A 75 -8.42 4.30 -0.62
N TYR A 76 -8.17 2.99 -0.52
CA TYR A 76 -8.57 2.18 0.63
C TYR A 76 -7.98 2.70 1.94
N ILE A 77 -6.67 2.94 1.97
CA ILE A 77 -5.97 3.50 3.15
C ILE A 77 -6.57 4.85 3.51
N SER A 78 -6.80 5.72 2.53
CA SER A 78 -7.39 7.02 2.77
C SER A 78 -8.77 6.86 3.43
N ALA A 79 -9.64 6.01 2.88
CA ALA A 79 -10.96 5.77 3.44
C ALA A 79 -10.90 5.26 4.88
N GLN A 80 -9.95 4.37 5.19
CA GLN A 80 -9.80 3.81 6.52
C GLN A 80 -9.28 4.83 7.54
N VAL A 81 -8.24 5.59 7.18
CA VAL A 81 -7.68 6.65 8.04
C VAL A 81 -8.70 7.77 8.30
N TYR A 82 -9.55 8.08 7.32
CA TYR A 82 -10.62 9.07 7.51
C TYR A 82 -11.85 8.50 8.24
N ALA A 83 -12.14 7.20 8.10
CA ALA A 83 -13.29 6.57 8.77
C ALA A 83 -13.12 6.51 10.30
N GLU A 84 -11.87 6.43 10.80
CA GLU A 84 -11.61 6.44 12.25
C GLU A 84 -11.51 7.86 12.85
N ALA A 85 -11.62 8.90 12.02
CA ALA A 85 -11.56 10.30 12.45
C ALA A 85 -12.94 10.91 12.81
N GLU A 86 -14.02 10.12 12.78
CA GLU A 86 -15.40 10.52 13.10
C GLU A 86 -15.93 9.80 14.35
#